data_AF-A0A7C4BGP8-F1
#
_entry.id   AF-A0A7C4BGP8-F1
#
_cell.length_a   1.000
_cell.length_b   1.000
_cell.length_c   1.000
_cell.angle_alpha   90.00
_cell.angle_beta   90.00
_cell.angle_gamma   90.00
#
_symmetry.space_group_name_H-M   'P 1'
#
loop_
_entity.id
_entity.type
_entity.pdbx_description
1 polymer ?
#
loop_
_entity_poly.entity_id
_entity_poly.type
_entity_poly.pdbx_seq_one_letter_code
_entity_poly.pdbx_strand_id
1 'polypeptide(L)'
;MTPEMQALVSGRRTAAQLCLSADASVSAMAKGMIASYEQNPGAKFVVIGQQDNNSYCQCNSCAAVDAREQSHAGYTLFATNRPTGRSGRTLPDGAASARAFSSGTM
;
A
#
# COMPACT_ATOMS: atom_id res chain seq x y z
N MET A 1 -4.59 -12.19 -8.79
CA MET A 1 -5.13 -10.81 -8.67
C MET A 1 -6.58 -10.84 -9.13
N THR A 2 -7.51 -10.52 -8.24
CA THR A 2 -8.95 -10.52 -8.50
C THR A 2 -9.44 -9.16 -9.03
N PRO A 3 -10.66 -9.04 -9.57
CA PRO A 3 -11.18 -7.76 -10.05
C PRO A 3 -11.21 -6.67 -8.96
N GLU A 4 -11.55 -6.98 -7.71
CA GLU A 4 -11.55 -5.98 -6.63
C GLU A 4 -10.14 -5.42 -6.34
N MET A 5 -9.09 -6.20 -6.60
CA MET A 5 -7.70 -5.77 -6.42
C MET A 5 -7.22 -4.83 -7.53
N GLN A 6 -7.91 -4.76 -8.67
CA GLN A 6 -7.52 -3.92 -9.80
C GLN A 6 -7.97 -2.47 -9.60
N ALA A 7 -7.11 -1.51 -9.94
CA ALA A 7 -7.45 -0.09 -9.94
C ALA A 7 -8.62 0.18 -10.90
N LEU A 8 -9.57 1.01 -10.46
CA LEU A 8 -10.60 1.55 -11.35
C LEU A 8 -10.04 2.82 -12.00
N VAL A 9 -9.97 2.84 -13.33
CA VAL A 9 -9.46 3.99 -14.10
C VAL A 9 -10.45 4.26 -15.23
N SER A 10 -11.00 5.48 -15.28
CA SER A 10 -11.98 5.89 -16.29
C SER A 10 -13.14 4.90 -16.45
N GLY A 11 -13.66 4.39 -15.33
CA GLY A 11 -14.77 3.43 -15.30
C GLY A 11 -14.40 1.99 -15.63
N ARG A 12 -13.13 1.66 -15.89
CA ARG A 12 -12.66 0.29 -16.18
C ARG A 12 -11.66 -0.20 -15.15
N ARG A 13 -11.76 -1.48 -14.77
CA ARG A 13 -10.76 -2.10 -13.90
C ARG A 13 -9.53 -2.50 -14.70
N THR A 14 -8.36 -2.13 -14.20
CA THR A 14 -7.08 -2.35 -14.88
C THR A 14 -6.05 -2.93 -13.93
N ALA A 15 -5.15 -3.73 -14.49
CA ALA A 15 -4.01 -4.30 -13.76
C ALA A 15 -2.83 -3.33 -13.61
N ALA A 16 -2.99 -2.05 -13.97
CA ALA A 16 -1.91 -1.06 -13.96
C ALA A 16 -1.38 -0.77 -12.55
N GLN A 17 -2.25 -0.85 -11.53
CA GLN A 17 -1.91 -0.74 -10.12
C GLN A 17 -2.96 -1.45 -9.25
N LEU A 18 -2.59 -1.74 -8.00
CA LEU A 18 -3.53 -2.26 -7.00
C LEU A 18 -4.53 -1.19 -6.54
N CYS A 19 -5.77 -1.61 -6.34
CA CYS A 19 -6.76 -0.87 -5.59
C CYS A 19 -6.47 -1.05 -4.09
N LEU A 20 -5.85 -0.07 -3.47
CA LEU A 20 -5.44 -0.13 -2.06
C LEU A 20 -6.63 -0.09 -1.08
N SER A 21 -7.83 0.27 -1.54
CA SER A 21 -9.06 0.17 -0.74
C SER A 21 -9.67 -1.22 -0.68
N ALA A 22 -9.18 -2.16 -1.50
CA ALA A 22 -9.56 -3.56 -1.40
C ALA A 22 -8.70 -4.25 -0.34
N ASP A 23 -9.33 -4.85 0.66
CA ASP A 23 -8.61 -5.59 1.72
C ASP A 23 -7.80 -6.77 1.17
N ALA A 24 -8.24 -7.36 0.05
CA ALA A 24 -7.49 -8.37 -0.68
C ALA A 24 -6.14 -7.84 -1.20
N SER A 25 -6.07 -6.60 -1.69
CA SER A 25 -4.82 -5.96 -2.11
C SER A 25 -3.87 -5.77 -0.95
N VAL A 26 -4.37 -5.21 0.17
CA VAL A 26 -3.57 -4.97 1.37
C VAL A 26 -3.05 -6.29 1.95
N SER A 27 -3.89 -7.31 1.99
CA SER A 27 -3.52 -8.65 2.45
C SER A 27 -2.48 -9.30 1.55
N ALA A 28 -2.59 -9.15 0.22
CA ALA A 28 -1.62 -9.68 -0.72
C ALA A 28 -0.26 -8.98 -0.58
N MET A 29 -0.25 -7.66 -0.42
CA MET A 29 1.00 -6.90 -0.16
C MET A 29 1.66 -7.33 1.15
N ALA A 30 0.90 -7.46 2.23
CA ALA A 30 1.43 -7.92 3.52
C ALA A 30 2.02 -9.33 3.44
N LYS A 31 1.34 -10.26 2.73
CA LYS A 31 1.86 -11.61 2.48
C LYS A 31 3.17 -11.57 1.67
N GLY A 32 3.25 -10.73 0.63
CA GLY A 32 4.46 -10.54 -0.16
C GLY A 32 5.63 -9.99 0.67
N MET A 33 5.36 -9.03 1.55
CA MET A 33 6.35 -8.50 2.48
C MET A 33 6.90 -9.58 3.42
N ILE A 34 6.01 -10.38 4.03
CA ILE A 34 6.41 -11.49 4.90
C ILE A 34 7.26 -12.51 4.13
N ALA A 35 6.84 -12.90 2.93
CA ALA A 35 7.60 -13.82 2.09
C ALA A 35 8.99 -13.26 1.72
N SER A 36 9.09 -11.95 1.47
CA SER A 36 10.37 -11.28 1.22
C SER A 36 11.31 -11.36 2.43
N TYR A 37 10.78 -11.24 3.65
CA TYR A 37 11.56 -11.42 4.88
C TYR A 37 11.95 -12.88 5.11
N GLU A 38 11.06 -13.83 4.83
CA GLU A 38 11.35 -15.26 4.94
C GLU A 38 12.49 -15.67 3.98
N GLN A 39 12.57 -15.05 2.80
CA GLN A 39 13.64 -15.28 1.82
C GLN A 39 14.96 -14.60 2.18
N ASN A 40 14.92 -13.47 2.91
CA ASN A 40 16.11 -12.78 3.39
C ASN A 40 15.91 -12.31 4.85
N PRO A 41 16.12 -13.20 5.84
CA PRO A 41 15.92 -12.86 7.25
C PRO A 41 16.85 -11.74 7.76
N GLY A 42 17.95 -11.47 7.06
CA GLY A 42 18.88 -10.38 7.37
C GLY A 42 18.45 -9.02 6.82
N ALA A 43 17.41 -8.96 5.99
CA ALA A 43 16.89 -7.72 5.43
C ALA A 43 16.50 -6.75 6.54
N LYS A 44 16.99 -5.51 6.47
CA LYS A 44 16.65 -4.45 7.43
C LYS A 44 15.38 -3.70 7.04
N PHE A 45 15.00 -3.76 5.78
CA PHE A 45 13.84 -3.08 5.24
C PHE A 45 13.28 -3.86 4.05
N VAL A 46 11.98 -3.77 3.86
CA VAL A 46 11.29 -4.13 2.61
C VAL A 46 10.72 -2.85 2.03
N VAL A 47 11.02 -2.60 0.76
CA VAL A 47 10.49 -1.44 0.04
C VAL A 47 9.28 -1.88 -0.76
N ILE A 48 8.16 -1.19 -0.54
CA ILE A 48 6.96 -1.33 -1.36
C ILE A 48 6.77 -0.01 -2.08
N GLY A 49 6.89 -0.04 -3.41
CA GLY A 49 6.67 1.11 -4.27
C GLY A 49 5.25 1.14 -4.81
N GLN A 50 4.66 2.33 -4.85
CA GLN A 50 3.57 2.61 -5.77
C GLN A 50 4.12 2.52 -7.21
N GLN A 51 3.30 2.09 -8.17
CA GLN A 51 3.68 2.20 -9.58
C GLN A 51 3.60 3.67 -9.97
N ASP A 52 4.71 4.20 -10.48
CA ASP A 52 4.81 5.60 -10.92
C ASP A 52 4.11 5.76 -12.29
N ASN A 53 2.78 5.83 -12.26
CA ASN A 53 1.95 5.97 -13.44
C ASN A 53 0.72 6.85 -13.17
N ASN A 54 0.04 7.25 -14.24
CA ASN A 54 -1.19 8.05 -14.18
C ASN A 54 -2.46 7.20 -13.99
N SER A 55 -2.32 5.92 -13.59
CA SER A 55 -3.39 4.93 -13.49
C SER A 55 -3.71 4.60 -12.03
N TYR A 56 -3.73 5.61 -11.17
CA TYR A 56 -4.17 5.48 -9.78
C TYR A 56 -5.65 5.08 -9.70
N CYS A 57 -6.07 4.47 -8.58
CA CYS A 57 -7.43 3.98 -8.44
C CYS A 57 -8.42 5.13 -8.17
N GLN A 58 -9.43 5.26 -9.02
CA GLN A 58 -10.49 6.28 -8.98
C GLN A 58 -11.81 5.74 -8.38
N CYS A 59 -11.77 4.62 -7.64
CA CYS A 59 -12.97 4.13 -6.97
C CYS A 59 -13.40 5.09 -5.85
N ASN A 60 -14.68 5.07 -5.46
CA ASN A 60 -15.22 6.01 -4.47
C ASN A 60 -14.42 6.05 -3.16
N SER A 61 -13.99 4.88 -2.67
CA SER A 61 -13.20 4.80 -1.44
C SER A 61 -11.81 5.41 -1.59
N CYS A 62 -11.15 5.21 -2.73
CA CYS A 62 -9.84 5.83 -2.99
C CYS A 62 -9.97 7.33 -3.19
N ALA A 63 -10.93 7.76 -4.01
CA ALA A 63 -11.20 9.16 -4.29
C ALA A 63 -11.56 9.96 -3.03
N ALA A 64 -12.30 9.38 -2.09
CA ALA A 64 -12.62 10.04 -0.81
C ALA A 64 -11.37 10.31 0.04
N VAL A 65 -10.38 9.43 0.00
CA VAL A 65 -9.09 9.66 0.67
C VAL A 65 -8.26 10.69 -0.07
N ASP A 66 -8.15 10.58 -1.40
CA ASP A 66 -7.38 11.55 -2.16
C ASP A 66 -7.93 12.97 -2.01
N ALA A 67 -9.26 13.11 -1.90
CA ALA A 67 -9.92 14.38 -1.64
C ALA A 67 -9.62 14.96 -0.25
N ARG A 68 -9.64 14.13 0.81
CA ARG A 68 -9.32 14.61 2.17
C ARG A 68 -7.84 14.97 2.33
N GLU A 69 -6.95 14.23 1.66
CA GLU A 69 -5.49 14.46 1.72
C GLU A 69 -5.02 15.46 0.65
N GLN A 70 -5.91 15.91 -0.23
CA GLN A 70 -5.63 16.78 -1.38
C GLN A 70 -4.48 16.26 -2.26
N SER A 71 -4.37 14.93 -2.39
CA SER A 71 -3.26 14.26 -3.06
C SER A 71 -3.64 12.87 -3.54
N HIS A 72 -3.22 12.50 -4.76
CA HIS A 72 -3.35 11.14 -5.28
C HIS A 72 -2.41 10.12 -4.62
N ALA A 73 -1.45 10.60 -3.82
CA ALA A 73 -0.67 9.76 -2.92
C ALA A 73 -1.36 9.57 -1.56
N GLY A 74 -2.49 10.25 -1.32
CA GLY A 74 -3.23 10.21 -0.06
C GLY A 74 -3.61 8.80 0.32
N TYR A 75 -4.14 8.01 -0.62
CA TYR A 75 -4.48 6.62 -0.33
C TYR A 75 -3.25 5.76 -0.05
N THR A 76 -2.13 5.98 -0.75
CA THR A 76 -0.89 5.24 -0.50
C THR A 76 -0.41 5.41 0.93
N LEU A 77 -0.37 6.66 1.42
CA LEU A 77 -0.02 6.97 2.82
C LEU A 77 -1.02 6.38 3.81
N PHE A 78 -2.31 6.48 3.51
CA PHE A 78 -3.35 5.90 4.36
C PHE A 78 -3.22 4.38 4.47
N ALA A 79 -3.01 3.68 3.34
CA ALA A 79 -2.89 2.24 3.30
C ALA A 79 -1.70 1.74 4.14
N THR A 80 -0.59 2.47 4.13
CA THR A 80 0.59 2.17 4.95
C THR A 80 0.31 2.26 6.45
N ASN A 81 -0.60 3.13 6.86
CA ASN A 81 -0.98 3.31 8.27
C ASN A 81 -2.26 2.56 8.65
N ARG A 82 -2.88 1.79 7.74
CA ARG A 82 -4.03 0.96 8.10
C ARG A 82 -3.56 -0.11 9.08
N PRO A 83 -4.18 -0.25 10.26
CA PRO A 83 -3.92 -1.40 11.11
C PRO A 83 -4.30 -2.65 10.34
N THR A 84 -3.30 -3.44 9.94
CA THR A 84 -3.54 -4.77 9.38
C THR A 84 -4.13 -5.62 10.50
N GLY A 85 -5.46 -5.75 10.54
CA GLY A 85 -6.13 -6.59 11.52
C GLY A 85 -5.57 -8.01 11.47
N ARG A 86 -4.78 -8.37 12.49
CA ARG A 86 -4.25 -9.70 12.82
C ARG A 86 -3.68 -10.51 11.65
N SER A 87 -2.37 -10.36 11.42
CA SER A 87 -1.51 -11.52 11.15
C SER A 87 -0.84 -11.89 12.48
N GLY A 88 -1.15 -13.07 13.03
CA GLY A 88 -0.58 -13.59 14.29
C GLY A 88 0.91 -13.96 14.19
N ARG A 89 1.69 -13.25 13.39
CA ARG A 89 3.15 -13.33 13.33
C ARG A 89 3.70 -11.94 13.61
N THR A 90 4.20 -11.76 14.82
CA THR A 90 5.01 -10.61 15.20
C THR A 90 6.17 -10.54 14.23
N LEU A 91 6.22 -9.47 13.42
CA LEU A 91 7.42 -9.18 12.65
C LEU A 91 8.55 -8.90 13.65
N PRO A 92 9.80 -9.32 13.39
CA PRO A 92 10.92 -8.99 14.26
C PRO A 92 11.06 -7.46 14.39
N ASP A 93 11.41 -7.00 15.59
CA ASP A 93 11.58 -5.57 15.90
C ASP A 93 12.45 -4.89 14.83
N GLY A 94 11.85 -3.94 14.10
CA GLY A 94 12.49 -3.18 13.02
C GLY A 94 11.93 -3.36 11.61
N ALA A 95 10.99 -4.29 11.39
CA ALA A 95 10.58 -4.69 10.03
C ALA A 95 9.45 -3.86 9.35
N ALA A 96 8.90 -2.85 10.02
CA ALA A 96 7.96 -1.94 9.37
C ALA A 96 7.99 -0.56 10.05
N SER A 97 8.90 0.31 9.60
CA SER A 97 8.73 1.75 9.82
C SER A 97 8.54 2.40 8.47
N ALA A 98 7.31 2.74 8.12
CA ALA A 98 7.05 3.78 7.15
C ALA A 98 7.29 5.12 7.85
N ARG A 99 8.54 5.58 7.85
CA ARG A 99 8.83 6.95 8.27
C ARG A 99 8.51 7.85 7.09
N ALA A 100 7.41 8.60 7.21
CA ALA A 100 7.22 9.78 6.39
C ALA A 100 8.43 10.70 6.65
N PHE A 101 9.23 10.95 5.61
CA PHE A 101 10.38 11.84 5.71
C PHE A 101 9.84 13.27 5.80
N SER A 102 9.63 13.80 7.01
CA SER A 102 9.42 15.23 7.18
C SER A 102 10.78 15.90 7.02
N SER A 103 11.00 16.58 5.89
CA SER A 103 12.14 17.49 5.74
C SER A 103 12.02 18.61 6.77
N GLY A 104 12.64 18.42 7.92
CA GLY A 104 13.03 19.49 8.82
C GLY A 104 14.33 20.07 8.29
N THR A 105 14.26 21.25 7.71
CA THR A 105 15.42 22.09 7.39
C THR A 105 16.23 22.32 8.67
N MET A 106 17.52 22.00 8.63
CA MET A 106 18.54 22.61 9.50
C MET A 106 18.94 23.96 8.92
#